data_AF-A0A968A4N5-F1
#
_entry.id   AF-A0A968A4N5-F1
#
_cell.length_a   1.000
_cell.length_b   1.000
_cell.length_c   1.000
_cell.angle_alpha   90.00
_cell.angle_beta   90.00
_cell.angle_gamma   90.00
#
_symmetry.space_group_name_H-M   'P 1'
#
loop_
_entity.id
_entity.type
_entity.pdbx_description
1 polymer ?
#
loop_
_entity_poly.entity_id
_entity_poly.type
_entity_poly.pdbx_seq_one_letter_code
_entity_poly.pdbx_strand_id
1 'polypeptide(L)' 'MFKPIEVKTLQDYKLWVKYADGVEGEVDLSHLAGKGVFALWNDYAAFEKVYIGGSPPLRCWWI' A
#
# COMPACT_ATOMS: atom_id res chain seq x y z
N MET A 1 0.59 -9.34 -15.50
CA MET A 1 0.20 -8.02 -14.96
C MET A 1 0.21 -8.14 -13.44
N PHE A 2 1.08 -7.39 -12.75
CA PHE A 2 1.25 -7.53 -11.30
C PHE A 2 0.03 -6.98 -10.56
N LYS A 3 -0.80 -7.87 -10.02
CA LYS A 3 -2.00 -7.50 -9.26
C LYS A 3 -1.75 -7.83 -7.78
N PRO A 4 -1.55 -6.83 -6.90
CA PRO A 4 -1.50 -7.10 -5.47
C PRO A 4 -2.87 -7.57 -5.01
N ILE A 5 -2.89 -8.62 -4.20
CA ILE A 5 -4.10 -9.23 -3.63
C ILE A 5 -4.16 -9.07 -2.11
N GLU A 6 -3.03 -8.87 -1.46
CA GLU A 6 -2.93 -8.69 -0.01
C GLU A 6 -1.77 -7.74 0.31
N VAL A 7 -1.96 -6.90 1.32
CA VAL A 7 -0.91 -6.03 1.88
C VAL A 7 -0.98 -6.10 3.40
N LYS A 8 0.19 -6.14 4.03
CA LYS A 8 0.34 -6.11 5.49
C LYS A 8 1.40 -5.10 5.86
N THR A 9 1.08 -4.28 6.85
CA THR A 9 2.04 -3.39 7.49
C THR A 9 2.84 -4.18 8.51
N LEU A 10 4.15 -4.06 8.43
CA LEU A 10 5.12 -4.62 9.36
C LEU A 10 5.78 -3.48 10.13
N GLN A 11 6.50 -3.84 11.19
CA GLN A 11 7.29 -2.88 11.99
C GLN A 11 8.35 -2.18 11.13
N ASP A 12 8.86 -1.05 11.62
CA ASP A 12 9.92 -0.27 10.97
C ASP A 12 9.57 0.24 9.56
N TYR A 13 8.30 0.55 9.31
CA TYR A 13 7.80 1.03 8.00
C TYR A 13 8.01 0.02 6.87
N LYS A 14 8.00 -1.26 7.19
CA LYS A 14 8.04 -2.33 6.18
C LYS A 14 6.63 -2.67 5.73
N LEU A 15 6.48 -2.98 4.45
CA LEU A 15 5.26 -3.54 3.89
C LEU A 15 5.54 -4.91 3.32
N TRP A 16 4.68 -5.87 3.64
CA TRP A 16 4.62 -7.13 2.93
C TRP A 16 3.48 -7.08 1.92
N VAL A 17 3.76 -7.47 0.68
CA VAL A 17 2.78 -7.48 -0.41
C VAL A 17 2.78 -8.84 -1.08
N LYS A 18 1.58 -9.36 -1.33
CA LYS A 18 1.37 -10.58 -2.10
C LYS A 18 0.65 -10.28 -3.40
N TYR A 19 1.11 -10.91 -4.47
CA TYR A 19 0.59 -10.77 -5.82
C TYR A 19 -0.21 -12.01 -6.24
N ALA A 20 -1.10 -11.81 -7.23
CA ALA A 20 -1.98 -12.85 -7.75
C ALA A 20 -1.25 -14.01 -8.44
N ASP A 21 0.00 -13.80 -8.86
CA ASP A 21 0.88 -14.82 -9.43
C ASP A 21 1.59 -15.68 -8.35
N GLY A 22 1.28 -15.42 -7.08
CA GLY A 22 1.86 -16.12 -5.93
C GLY A 22 3.19 -15.54 -5.46
N VAL A 23 3.73 -14.52 -6.14
CA VAL A 23 4.93 -13.82 -5.68
C VAL A 23 4.59 -12.97 -4.46
N GLU A 24 5.46 -13.00 -3.46
CA GLU A 24 5.37 -12.17 -2.27
C GLU A 24 6.73 -11.52 -1.97
N GLY A 25 6.69 -10.36 -1.32
CA GLY A 25 7.90 -9.62 -1.00
C GLY A 25 7.69 -8.56 0.06
N GLU A 26 8.80 -8.20 0.70
CA GLU A 26 8.87 -7.14 1.68
C GLU A 26 9.57 -5.92 1.08
N VAL A 27 9.05 -4.73 1.39
CA VAL A 27 9.63 -3.46 0.98
C VAL A 27 9.81 -2.55 2.19
N ASP A 28 11.00 -1.98 2.33
CA ASP A 28 11.33 -1.00 3.35
C ASP A 28 11.02 0.41 2.86
N LEU A 29 10.10 1.10 3.54
CA LEU A 29 9.71 2.47 3.23
C LEU A 29 10.17 3.47 4.30
N SER A 30 11.01 3.04 5.24
CA SER A 30 11.51 3.88 6.34
C SER A 30 12.22 5.13 5.82
N HIS A 31 12.93 4.99 4.70
CA HIS A 31 13.66 6.08 4.07
C HIS A 31 12.76 7.17 3.45
N LEU A 32 11.46 6.90 3.26
CA LEU A 32 10.47 7.84 2.73
C LEU A 32 9.63 8.49 3.84
N ALA A 33 9.50 7.86 5.00
CA ALA A 33 8.71 8.38 6.11
C ALA A 33 9.15 9.81 6.49
N GLY A 34 8.17 10.70 6.64
CA GLY A 34 8.43 12.09 7.02
C GLY A 34 8.87 13.01 5.87
N LYS A 35 9.02 12.49 4.63
CA LYS A 35 9.50 13.29 3.48
C LYS A 35 8.36 13.69 2.54
N GLY A 36 8.18 15.00 2.34
CA GLY A 36 7.27 15.55 1.34
C GLY A 36 5.85 14.99 1.48
N VAL A 37 5.34 14.36 0.42
CA VAL A 37 4.01 13.72 0.40
C VAL A 37 3.84 12.59 1.44
N PHE A 38 4.94 12.04 1.95
CA PHE A 38 4.97 11.01 2.99
C PHE A 38 5.13 11.58 4.40
N ALA A 39 5.00 12.90 4.59
CA ALA A 39 5.03 13.52 5.93
C ALA A 39 3.97 12.94 6.88
N LEU A 40 2.84 12.49 6.34
CA LEU A 40 1.77 11.81 7.10
C LEU A 40 2.27 10.53 7.79
N TRP A 41 3.30 9.87 7.25
CA TRP A 41 3.85 8.65 7.83
C TRP A 41 4.69 8.89 9.08
N ASN A 42 4.95 10.13 9.50
CA ASN A 42 5.46 10.38 10.85
C ASN A 42 4.50 9.88 11.94
N ASP A 43 3.20 9.83 11.63
CA ASP A 43 2.23 9.12 12.45
C ASP A 43 2.17 7.65 11.99
N TYR A 44 2.77 6.77 12.78
CA TYR A 44 2.77 5.34 12.48
C TYR A 44 1.36 4.75 12.40
N ALA A 45 0.40 5.26 13.17
CA ALA A 45 -0.99 4.81 13.10
C ALA A 45 -1.67 5.21 11.77
N ALA A 46 -1.17 6.25 11.09
CA ALA A 46 -1.57 6.58 9.73
C ALA A 46 -0.93 5.62 8.70
N PHE A 47 0.32 5.21 8.93
CA PHE A 47 1.01 4.20 8.11
C PHE A 47 0.34 2.82 8.22
N GLU A 48 -0.14 2.43 9.40
CA GLU A 48 -0.83 1.15 9.62
C GLU A 48 -2.15 1.02 8.84
N LYS A 49 -2.71 2.14 8.36
CA LYS A 49 -3.94 2.17 7.56
C LYS A 49 -3.71 1.94 6.07
N VAL A 50 -2.55 1.44 5.66
CA VAL A 50 -2.27 1.10 4.25
C VAL A 50 -3.21 -0.01 3.79
N TYR A 51 -3.87 0.22 2.64
CA TYR A 51 -4.73 -0.75 1.97
C TYR A 51 -4.50 -0.72 0.46
N ILE A 52 -4.88 -1.80 -0.22
CA ILE A 52 -4.84 -1.85 -1.69
C ILE A 52 -5.98 -0.98 -2.22
N GLY A 53 -5.63 0.14 -2.86
CA GLY A 53 -6.59 0.99 -3.56
C GLY A 53 -7.22 0.24 -4.73
N GLY A 54 -8.47 -0.18 -4.58
CA GLY A 54 -9.27 -0.62 -5.71
C GLY A 54 -9.66 0.60 -6.53
N SER A 55 -9.16 0.73 -7.76
CA SER A 55 -9.92 1.52 -8.74
C SER A 55 -11.18 0.72 -9.01
N PRO A 56 -12.39 1.18 -8.64
CA PRO A 56 -13.55 0.67 -9.33
C PRO A 56 -13.29 0.90 -10.83
N PRO A 57 -13.55 -0.07 -11.72
CA PRO A 57 -13.69 0.29 -13.12
C PRO A 57 -14.73 1.40 -13.14
N LEU A 58 -14.38 2.56 -13.71
CA LEU A 58 -15.29 3.68 -13.92
C LEU A 58 -16.58 3.10 -14.51
N ARG A 59 -17.57 2.85 -13.66
CA ARG A 59 -18.87 2.39 -14.09
C ARG A 59 -19.55 3.69 -14.51
N CYS A 60 -19.31 4.08 -15.76
CA CYS A 60 -20.05 5.14 -16.42
C CYS A 60 -21.53 4.77 -16.32
N TRP A 61 -22.20 5.32 -15.32
CA TRP A 61 -23.64 5.25 -15.19
C TRP A 61 -24.16 6.53 -15.80
N TRP A 62 -24.51 6.45 -17.09
CA TRP A 62 -25.44 7.35 -17.75
C TRP A 62 -26.44 6.44 -18.47
N ILE A 63 -27.53 6.15 -17.78
CA ILE A 63 -28.86 5.96 -18.36
C ILE A 63 -29.68 7.13 -17.86
#